data_AF-A0A7X6LUS0-F1
#
_entry.id   AF-A0A7X6LUS0-F1
#
_cell.length_a   1.000
_cell.length_b   1.000
_cell.length_c   1.000
_cell.angle_alpha   90.00
_cell.angle_beta   90.00
_cell.angle_gamma   90.00
#
_symmetry.space_group_name_H-M   'P 1'
#
loop_
_entity.id
_entity.type
_entity.pdbx_description
1 polymer ?
#
loop_
_entity_poly.entity_id
_entity_poly.type
_entity_poly.pdbx_seq_one_letter_code
_entity_poly.pdbx_strand_id
1 'polypeptide(L)'
;MPSCDDIAAAWLSHTEFAGNRAATELLSRAISPRDFARNRDSLPVSAAADPATAGAILELLDRGQVPTLPAIHTLIAQNRIRAEAERIERLGRRAQRSIDEFGRILADSTQEYRRKHHMGPTRRDILHSAPVLDLIRERVGDIAPNAIKHLWLIERAQRAGWIAFDAAPRSLCAARRYYSAAYGNRVSLRPVNTIGTLVAEFLDAYRTEHGRPPRWSVLAHDLRDDRGRRIFNDTADARAQQEWLTTAQWLAVEDDLPVPGARGRRALARRARKQRN
;
A
#
# COMPACT_ATOMS: atom_id res chain seq x y z
N MET A 1 9.22 57.34 -9.35
CA MET A 1 8.90 55.99 -8.84
C MET A 1 9.92 55.03 -9.44
N PRO A 2 10.47 54.07 -8.67
CA PRO A 2 11.39 53.08 -9.24
C PRO A 2 10.70 52.31 -10.37
N SER A 3 11.45 51.95 -11.42
CA SER A 3 10.92 51.12 -12.51
C SER A 3 10.52 49.76 -11.95
N CYS A 4 9.56 49.08 -12.57
CA CYS A 4 9.21 47.69 -12.19
C CYS A 4 10.42 46.75 -12.34
N ASP A 5 11.32 47.07 -13.27
CA ASP A 5 12.60 46.37 -13.43
C ASP A 5 13.55 46.62 -12.26
N ASP A 6 13.58 47.84 -11.69
CA ASP A 6 14.40 48.16 -10.52
C ASP A 6 13.89 47.45 -9.27
N ILE A 7 12.56 47.38 -9.12
CA ILE A 7 11.91 46.63 -8.02
C ILE A 7 12.20 45.14 -8.16
N ALA A 8 12.07 44.57 -9.37
CA ALA A 8 12.36 43.17 -9.64
C ALA A 8 13.84 42.84 -9.42
N ALA A 9 14.76 43.68 -9.91
CA ALA A 9 16.19 43.49 -9.75
C ALA A 9 16.62 43.61 -8.28
N ALA A 10 16.08 44.58 -7.54
CA ALA A 10 16.33 44.72 -6.11
C ALA A 10 15.83 43.49 -5.34
N TRP A 11 14.68 42.93 -5.72
CA TRP A 11 14.16 41.72 -5.10
C TRP A 11 15.04 40.49 -5.37
N LEU A 12 15.45 40.29 -6.62
CA LEU A 12 16.30 39.15 -7.02
C LEU A 12 17.75 39.27 -6.54
N SER A 13 18.21 40.46 -6.11
CA SER A 13 19.59 40.68 -5.68
C SER A 13 20.06 39.81 -4.51
N HIS A 14 19.11 39.28 -3.73
CA HIS A 14 19.38 38.38 -2.59
C HIS A 14 19.08 36.90 -2.88
N THR A 15 18.92 36.52 -4.15
CA THR A 15 18.58 35.16 -4.57
C THR A 15 19.59 34.64 -5.61
N GLU A 16 19.45 33.38 -6.01
CA GLU A 16 20.30 32.78 -7.07
C GLU A 16 20.14 33.45 -8.44
N PHE A 17 19.11 34.27 -8.62
CA PHE A 17 18.83 35.03 -9.83
C PHE A 17 19.44 36.44 -9.83
N ALA A 18 20.30 36.77 -8.86
CA ALA A 18 20.99 38.07 -8.81
C ALA A 18 21.73 38.34 -10.13
N GLY A 19 21.42 39.47 -10.78
CA GLY A 19 21.98 39.86 -12.08
C GLY A 19 21.38 39.11 -13.29
N ASN A 20 20.41 38.22 -13.10
CA ASN A 20 19.74 37.54 -14.21
C ASN A 20 18.67 38.45 -14.85
N ARG A 21 19.02 39.00 -16.02
CA ARG A 21 18.14 39.89 -16.79
C ARG A 21 16.83 39.23 -17.22
N ALA A 22 16.85 37.97 -17.64
CA ALA A 22 15.65 37.25 -18.07
C ALA A 22 14.68 37.03 -16.90
N ALA A 23 15.18 36.66 -15.72
CA ALA A 23 14.37 36.52 -14.51
C ALA A 23 13.79 37.88 -14.05
N THR A 24 14.57 38.95 -14.18
CA THR A 24 14.13 40.33 -13.89
C THR A 24 12.98 40.74 -14.80
N GLU A 25 13.08 40.50 -16.11
CA GLU A 25 12.03 40.81 -17.08
C GLU A 25 10.75 39.98 -16.82
N LEU A 26 10.87 38.71 -16.48
CA LEU A 26 9.72 37.85 -16.13
C LEU A 26 9.02 38.30 -14.84
N LEU A 27 9.78 38.69 -13.82
CA LEU A 27 9.22 39.19 -12.56
C LEU A 27 8.59 40.58 -12.73
N SER A 28 9.23 41.47 -13.49
CA SER A 28 8.70 42.79 -13.83
C SER A 28 7.34 42.71 -14.53
N ARG A 29 7.19 41.76 -15.48
CA ARG A 29 5.90 41.43 -16.12
C ARG A 29 4.82 40.97 -15.15
N ALA A 30 5.18 40.35 -14.04
CA ALA A 30 4.22 39.95 -13.00
C ALA A 30 3.86 41.12 -12.08
N ILE A 31 4.82 42.01 -11.76
CA ILE A 31 4.60 43.20 -10.93
C ILE A 31 3.73 44.23 -11.67
N SER A 32 3.98 44.48 -12.97
CA SER A 32 3.15 45.38 -13.79
C SER A 32 2.62 44.66 -15.04
N PRO A 33 1.54 43.88 -14.92
CA PRO A 33 0.98 43.15 -16.05
C PRO A 33 0.35 44.08 -17.09
N ARG A 34 -0.11 45.28 -16.70
CA ARG A 34 -0.85 46.21 -17.58
C ARG A 34 0.00 46.70 -18.75
N ASP A 35 1.31 46.70 -18.59
CA ASP A 35 2.27 47.05 -19.64
C ASP A 35 2.39 45.95 -20.71
N PHE A 36 1.83 44.76 -20.44
CA PHE A 36 1.95 43.56 -21.29
C PHE A 36 0.60 42.87 -21.61
N ALA A 37 -0.44 43.01 -20.78
CA ALA A 37 -1.79 42.45 -20.94
C ALA A 37 -2.83 43.18 -20.06
N ARG A 38 -3.94 43.65 -20.66
CA ARG A 38 -4.91 44.56 -20.01
C ARG A 38 -5.76 43.98 -18.86
N ASN A 39 -5.78 42.65 -18.67
CA ASN A 39 -6.72 41.97 -17.75
C ASN A 39 -6.05 41.03 -16.74
N ARG A 40 -4.80 41.31 -16.33
CA ARG A 40 -4.09 40.47 -15.35
C ARG A 40 -3.88 41.21 -14.02
N ASP A 41 -4.09 40.49 -12.94
CA ASP A 41 -3.82 40.98 -11.58
C ASP A 41 -2.32 41.16 -11.37
N SER A 42 -1.95 42.31 -10.82
CA SER A 42 -0.57 42.63 -10.44
C SER A 42 -0.15 41.77 -9.26
N LEU A 43 1.09 41.27 -9.29
CA LEU A 43 1.73 40.65 -8.14
C LEU A 43 2.16 41.76 -7.17
N PRO A 44 1.54 41.90 -5.99
CA PRO A 44 1.96 42.92 -5.04
C PRO A 44 3.36 42.58 -4.52
N VAL A 45 4.22 43.59 -4.43
CA VAL A 45 5.63 43.44 -3.98
C VAL A 45 5.70 42.85 -2.56
N SER A 46 4.66 43.06 -1.74
CA SER A 46 4.53 42.47 -0.40
C SER A 46 4.26 40.96 -0.40
N ALA A 47 3.82 40.37 -1.51
CA ALA A 47 3.59 38.94 -1.63
C ALA A 47 4.87 38.12 -1.36
N ALA A 48 6.04 38.71 -1.63
CA ALA A 48 7.31 38.05 -1.39
C ALA A 48 7.76 38.03 0.08
N ALA A 49 7.01 38.64 1.00
CA ALA A 49 7.27 38.52 2.43
C ALA A 49 6.84 37.15 2.99
N ASP A 50 5.90 36.47 2.33
CA ASP A 50 5.53 35.09 2.67
C ASP A 50 6.56 34.10 2.07
N PRO A 51 7.26 33.29 2.88
CA PRO A 51 8.29 32.38 2.38
C PRO A 51 7.79 31.38 1.34
N ALA A 52 6.54 30.90 1.46
CA ALA A 52 5.97 29.95 0.51
C ALA A 52 5.71 30.60 -0.85
N THR A 53 5.21 31.84 -0.84
CA THR A 53 5.00 32.66 -2.03
C THR A 53 6.33 33.05 -2.68
N ALA A 54 7.32 33.49 -1.90
CA ALA A 54 8.67 33.78 -2.41
C ALA A 54 9.32 32.57 -3.08
N GLY A 55 9.25 31.39 -2.44
CA GLY A 55 9.77 30.14 -3.02
C GLY A 55 9.08 29.77 -4.34
N ALA A 56 7.74 29.92 -4.40
CA ALA A 56 6.98 29.66 -5.62
C ALA A 56 7.31 30.65 -6.75
N ILE A 57 7.59 31.92 -6.43
CA ILE A 57 8.06 32.91 -7.42
C ILE A 57 9.40 32.46 -8.02
N LEU A 58 10.38 32.09 -7.18
CA LEU A 58 11.69 31.65 -7.64
C LEU A 58 11.61 30.39 -8.51
N GLU A 59 10.80 29.41 -8.10
CA GLU A 59 10.60 28.17 -8.86
C GLU A 59 9.91 28.41 -10.22
N LEU A 60 9.00 29.39 -10.32
CA LEU A 60 8.42 29.77 -11.62
C LEU A 60 9.45 30.48 -12.51
N LEU A 61 10.31 31.33 -11.95
CA LEU A 61 11.37 32.01 -12.68
C LEU A 61 12.42 31.01 -13.21
N ASP A 62 12.79 30.00 -12.40
CA ASP A 62 13.68 28.90 -12.82
C ASP A 62 13.13 28.16 -14.05
N ARG A 63 11.80 27.96 -14.08
CA ARG A 63 11.08 27.34 -15.21
C ARG A 63 10.86 28.29 -16.39
N GLY A 64 11.36 29.51 -16.35
CA GLY A 64 11.15 30.54 -17.38
C GLY A 64 9.71 31.03 -17.49
N GLN A 65 8.92 30.91 -16.41
CA GLN A 65 7.50 31.28 -16.38
C GLN A 65 7.29 32.63 -15.68
N VAL A 66 6.27 33.38 -16.11
CA VAL A 66 5.88 34.63 -15.43
C VAL A 66 5.15 34.29 -14.12
N PRO A 67 5.63 34.75 -12.95
CA PRO A 67 5.06 34.40 -11.65
C PRO A 67 3.75 35.16 -11.35
N THR A 68 2.69 34.87 -12.10
CA THR A 68 1.35 35.44 -11.86
C THR A 68 0.72 34.85 -10.59
N LEU A 69 -0.15 35.59 -9.91
CA LEU A 69 -0.84 35.12 -8.69
C LEU A 69 -1.53 33.75 -8.87
N PRO A 70 -2.28 33.47 -9.96
CA PRO A 70 -2.86 32.14 -10.18
C PRO A 70 -1.81 31.04 -10.33
N ALA A 71 -0.69 31.30 -11.01
CA ALA A 71 0.41 30.34 -11.18
C ALA A 71 1.09 30.06 -9.84
N ILE A 72 1.33 31.09 -9.02
CA ILE A 72 1.90 30.96 -7.68
C ILE A 72 0.98 30.14 -6.78
N HIS A 73 -0.31 30.47 -6.70
CA HIS A 73 -1.27 29.71 -5.89
C HIS A 73 -1.35 28.24 -6.32
N THR A 74 -1.35 28.00 -7.64
CA THR A 74 -1.35 26.65 -8.19
C THR A 74 -0.09 25.89 -7.79
N LEU A 75 1.08 26.52 -7.90
CA LEU A 75 2.35 25.90 -7.57
C LEU A 75 2.47 25.61 -6.07
N ILE A 76 2.05 26.54 -5.20
CA ILE A 76 2.00 26.33 -3.75
C ILE A 76 1.10 25.13 -3.42
N ALA A 77 -0.09 25.06 -4.03
CA ALA A 77 -0.99 23.92 -3.83
C ALA A 77 -0.37 22.60 -4.30
N GLN A 78 0.27 22.59 -5.48
CA GLN A 78 0.98 21.42 -6.01
C GLN A 78 2.14 20.98 -5.12
N ASN A 79 2.94 21.92 -4.63
CA ASN A 79 4.07 21.64 -3.74
C ASN A 79 3.61 21.09 -2.40
N ARG A 80 2.49 21.60 -1.84
CA ARG A 80 1.86 21.02 -0.64
C ARG A 80 1.40 19.58 -0.88
N ILE A 81 0.75 19.32 -2.02
CA ILE A 81 0.32 17.96 -2.38
C ILE A 81 1.53 17.03 -2.55
N ARG A 82 2.60 17.48 -3.21
CA ARG A 82 3.84 16.72 -3.39
C ARG A 82 4.50 16.41 -2.06
N ALA A 83 4.66 17.42 -1.20
CA ALA A 83 5.26 17.26 0.13
C ALA A 83 4.46 16.28 1.01
N GLU A 84 3.12 16.32 0.95
CA GLU A 84 2.29 15.36 1.68
C GLU A 84 2.39 13.95 1.09
N ALA A 85 2.45 13.81 -0.23
CA ALA A 85 2.67 12.51 -0.87
C ALA A 85 4.02 11.90 -0.46
N GLU A 86 5.10 12.68 -0.48
CA GLU A 86 6.44 12.26 -0.02
C GLU A 86 6.46 11.93 1.47
N ARG A 87 5.73 12.68 2.29
CA ARG A 87 5.54 12.38 3.71
C ARG A 87 4.86 11.03 3.89
N ILE A 88 3.72 10.81 3.23
CA ILE A 88 3.00 9.53 3.24
C ILE A 88 3.88 8.38 2.76
N GLU A 89 4.67 8.57 1.70
CA GLU A 89 5.59 7.55 1.20
C GLU A 89 6.66 7.19 2.26
N ARG A 90 7.25 8.18 2.91
CA ARG A 90 8.21 7.97 4.01
C ARG A 90 7.58 7.21 5.18
N LEU A 91 6.36 7.56 5.57
CA LEU A 91 5.59 6.86 6.60
C LEU A 91 5.28 5.42 6.17
N GLY A 92 4.93 5.23 4.89
CA GLY A 92 4.79 3.92 4.28
C GLY A 92 6.07 3.08 4.39
N ARG A 93 7.25 3.64 4.11
CA ARG A 93 8.52 2.91 4.26
C ARG A 93 8.79 2.48 5.71
N ARG A 94 8.43 3.32 6.70
CA ARG A 94 8.54 2.95 8.13
C ARG A 94 7.60 1.80 8.47
N ALA A 95 6.34 1.91 8.08
CA ALA A 95 5.33 0.88 8.29
C ALA A 95 5.74 -0.48 7.69
N GLN A 96 6.44 -0.48 6.54
CA GLN A 96 6.93 -1.71 5.92
C GLN A 96 7.98 -2.46 6.76
N ARG A 97 8.78 -1.75 7.56
CA ARG A 97 9.79 -2.38 8.45
C ARG A 97 9.14 -3.13 9.61
N SER A 98 7.98 -2.65 10.05
CA SER A 98 7.19 -3.26 11.13
C SER A 98 6.04 -4.14 10.59
N ILE A 99 6.12 -4.59 9.34
CA ILE A 99 4.99 -5.27 8.70
C ILE A 99 4.59 -6.57 9.40
N ASP A 100 5.52 -7.24 10.08
CA ASP A 100 5.22 -8.46 10.80
C ASP A 100 4.43 -8.22 12.07
N GLU A 101 4.75 -7.14 12.79
CA GLU A 101 3.99 -6.73 13.97
C GLU A 101 2.61 -6.20 13.58
N PHE A 102 2.54 -5.32 12.58
CA PHE A 102 1.27 -4.87 12.01
C PHE A 102 0.43 -6.05 11.51
N GLY A 103 1.05 -6.97 10.79
CA GLY A 103 0.39 -8.14 10.24
C GLY A 103 -0.18 -9.05 11.32
N ARG A 104 0.59 -9.29 12.40
CA ARG A 104 0.14 -10.05 13.55
C ARG A 104 -1.06 -9.39 14.23
N ILE A 105 -0.99 -8.10 14.57
CA ILE A 105 -2.12 -7.39 15.21
C ILE A 105 -3.35 -7.40 14.30
N LEU A 106 -3.17 -7.13 13.00
CA LEU A 106 -4.27 -7.19 12.03
C LEU A 106 -4.92 -8.57 11.99
N ALA A 107 -4.12 -9.65 12.01
CA ALA A 107 -4.64 -11.00 11.99
C ALA A 107 -5.35 -11.37 13.30
N ASP A 108 -4.77 -11.01 14.45
CA ASP A 108 -5.35 -11.23 15.78
C ASP A 108 -6.72 -10.53 15.89
N SER A 109 -6.76 -9.22 15.59
CA SER A 109 -8.00 -8.44 15.63
C SER A 109 -9.04 -8.92 14.61
N THR A 110 -8.60 -9.40 13.45
CA THR A 110 -9.49 -9.99 12.44
C THR A 110 -10.11 -11.28 12.95
N GLN A 111 -9.31 -12.14 13.56
CA GLN A 111 -9.78 -13.42 14.08
C GLN A 111 -10.73 -13.21 15.26
N GLU A 112 -10.43 -12.27 16.14
CA GLU A 112 -11.32 -11.87 17.24
C GLU A 112 -12.66 -11.36 16.70
N TYR A 113 -12.64 -10.46 15.71
CA TYR A 113 -13.85 -9.95 15.08
C TYR A 113 -14.69 -11.07 14.48
N ARG A 114 -14.06 -12.02 13.76
CA ARG A 114 -14.75 -13.18 13.19
C ARG A 114 -15.38 -14.07 14.24
N ARG A 115 -14.66 -14.36 15.33
CA ARG A 115 -15.20 -15.15 16.45
C ARG A 115 -16.45 -14.51 17.06
N LYS A 116 -16.49 -13.17 17.12
CA LYS A 116 -17.59 -12.41 17.69
C LYS A 116 -18.78 -12.24 16.73
N HIS A 117 -18.53 -12.06 15.44
CA HIS A 117 -19.55 -11.66 14.46
C HIS A 117 -19.87 -12.72 13.41
N HIS A 118 -19.19 -13.88 13.44
CA HIS A 118 -19.31 -14.96 12.45
C HIS A 118 -19.04 -14.52 11.00
N MET A 119 -18.35 -13.40 10.81
CA MET A 119 -17.97 -12.85 9.52
C MET A 119 -16.74 -11.94 9.64
N GLY A 120 -16.04 -11.70 8.54
CA GLY A 120 -14.85 -10.85 8.55
C GLY A 120 -15.15 -9.36 8.74
N PRO A 121 -14.22 -8.58 9.28
CA PRO A 121 -14.33 -7.13 9.32
C PRO A 121 -14.21 -6.54 7.91
N THR A 122 -14.69 -5.31 7.73
CA THR A 122 -14.28 -4.50 6.58
C THR A 122 -12.86 -3.97 6.78
N ARG A 123 -12.22 -3.52 5.69
CA ARG A 123 -10.91 -2.85 5.79
C ARG A 123 -10.97 -1.60 6.68
N ARG A 124 -12.10 -0.90 6.69
CA ARG A 124 -12.29 0.29 7.52
C ARG A 124 -12.34 -0.11 8.99
N ASP A 125 -13.13 -1.12 9.33
CA ASP A 125 -13.30 -1.57 10.73
C ASP A 125 -11.96 -1.96 11.35
N ILE A 126 -11.15 -2.74 10.63
CA ILE A 126 -9.88 -3.23 11.17
C ILE A 126 -8.82 -2.11 11.28
N LEU A 127 -8.73 -1.22 10.29
CA LEU A 127 -7.76 -0.11 10.30
C LEU A 127 -8.08 0.98 11.33
N HIS A 128 -9.34 1.07 11.77
CA HIS A 128 -9.78 2.01 12.82
C HIS A 128 -9.93 1.33 14.18
N SER A 129 -9.50 0.07 14.31
CA SER A 129 -9.48 -0.59 15.62
C SER A 129 -8.40 0.04 16.51
N ALA A 130 -8.70 0.15 17.82
CA ALA A 130 -7.76 0.68 18.81
C ALA A 130 -6.34 0.07 18.71
N PRO A 131 -6.15 -1.26 18.69
CA PRO A 131 -4.80 -1.83 18.67
C PRO A 131 -4.01 -1.48 17.40
N VAL A 132 -4.69 -1.35 16.26
CA VAL A 132 -4.03 -0.95 15.00
C VAL A 132 -3.69 0.55 15.01
N LEU A 133 -4.59 1.41 15.49
CA LEU A 133 -4.35 2.84 15.59
C LEU A 133 -3.20 3.16 16.54
N ASP A 134 -3.14 2.48 17.68
CA ASP A 134 -2.08 2.67 18.66
C ASP A 134 -0.72 2.25 18.08
N LEU A 135 -0.65 1.10 17.39
CA LEU A 135 0.57 0.67 16.73
C LEU A 135 1.00 1.62 15.59
N ILE A 136 0.05 2.19 14.83
CA ILE A 136 0.35 3.20 13.81
C ILE A 136 1.01 4.42 14.46
N ARG A 137 0.43 4.94 15.56
CA ARG A 137 0.99 6.09 16.28
C ARG A 137 2.39 5.78 16.81
N GLU A 138 2.59 4.60 17.38
CA GLU A 138 3.90 4.20 17.93
C GLU A 138 4.98 4.04 16.84
N ARG A 139 4.69 3.30 15.76
CA ARG A 139 5.70 2.92 14.76
C ARG A 139 5.88 3.93 13.65
N VAL A 140 4.84 4.70 13.35
CA VAL A 140 4.79 5.57 12.17
C VAL A 140 4.73 7.04 12.59
N GLY A 141 3.98 7.35 13.65
CA GLY A 141 3.73 8.69 14.18
C GLY A 141 2.28 9.14 13.92
N ASP A 142 1.99 10.41 14.21
CA ASP A 142 0.64 10.95 14.03
C ASP A 142 0.25 11.07 12.56
N ILE A 143 -0.88 10.44 12.24
CA ILE A 143 -1.44 10.36 10.89
C ILE A 143 -2.93 10.61 10.99
N ALA A 144 -3.45 11.47 10.12
CA ALA A 144 -4.88 11.69 10.01
C ALA A 144 -5.59 10.37 9.63
N PRO A 145 -6.73 10.01 10.25
CA PRO A 145 -7.39 8.72 10.00
C PRO A 145 -7.69 8.44 8.52
N ASN A 146 -8.03 9.48 7.75
CA ASN A 146 -8.28 9.39 6.31
C ASN A 146 -7.02 9.05 5.48
N ALA A 147 -5.82 9.31 6.01
CA ALA A 147 -4.55 9.06 5.35
C ALA A 147 -4.00 7.63 5.59
N ILE A 148 -4.53 6.90 6.58
CA ILE A 148 -4.09 5.54 6.91
C ILE A 148 -4.18 4.59 5.71
N LYS A 149 -5.20 4.74 4.86
CA LYS A 149 -5.38 3.94 3.64
C LYS A 149 -4.16 4.01 2.70
N HIS A 150 -3.42 5.12 2.71
CA HIS A 150 -2.25 5.31 1.86
C HIS A 150 -0.99 4.64 2.40
N LEU A 151 -1.05 4.01 3.58
CA LEU A 151 0.04 3.18 4.10
C LEU A 151 0.05 1.77 3.51
N TRP A 152 -1.02 1.37 2.79
CA TRP A 152 -1.16 0.06 2.16
C TRP A 152 -0.92 -1.12 3.14
N LEU A 153 -1.26 -0.93 4.43
CA LEU A 153 -1.01 -1.92 5.48
C LEU A 153 -1.71 -3.25 5.19
N ILE A 154 -2.96 -3.19 4.72
CA ILE A 154 -3.77 -4.38 4.39
C ILE A 154 -3.12 -5.16 3.25
N GLU A 155 -2.76 -4.50 2.15
CA GLU A 155 -2.14 -5.15 1.00
C GLU A 155 -0.76 -5.73 1.35
N ARG A 156 0.02 -5.03 2.18
CA ARG A 156 1.33 -5.51 2.62
C ARG A 156 1.21 -6.70 3.57
N ALA A 157 0.27 -6.65 4.52
CA ALA A 157 0.01 -7.75 5.44
C ALA A 157 -0.52 -8.98 4.69
N GLN A 158 -1.34 -8.78 3.66
CA GLN A 158 -1.79 -9.85 2.78
C GLN A 158 -0.63 -10.47 2.01
N ARG A 159 0.25 -9.67 1.40
CA ARG A 159 1.44 -10.19 0.69
C ARG A 159 2.39 -10.95 1.62
N ALA A 160 2.54 -10.48 2.85
CA ALA A 160 3.31 -11.17 3.88
C ALA A 160 2.64 -12.49 4.32
N GLY A 161 1.33 -12.63 4.12
CA GLY A 161 0.57 -13.84 4.45
C GLY A 161 -0.01 -13.82 5.86
N TRP A 162 -0.14 -12.65 6.48
CA TRP A 162 -0.78 -12.48 7.79
C TRP A 162 -2.30 -12.48 7.71
N ILE A 163 -2.85 -11.88 6.66
CA ILE A 163 -4.29 -11.81 6.40
C ILE A 163 -4.61 -12.24 4.97
N ALA A 164 -5.85 -12.62 4.71
CA ALA A 164 -6.39 -12.86 3.37
C ALA A 164 -7.73 -12.14 3.23
N PHE A 165 -8.07 -11.78 2.00
CA PHE A 165 -9.36 -11.22 1.61
C PHE A 165 -9.57 -11.48 0.12
N ASP A 166 -10.82 -11.46 -0.31
CA ASP A 166 -11.23 -11.52 -1.71
C ASP A 166 -12.10 -10.29 -2.07
N ALA A 167 -12.77 -10.34 -3.22
CA ALA A 167 -13.63 -9.26 -3.68
C ALA A 167 -14.95 -9.15 -2.90
N ALA A 168 -15.34 -10.19 -2.15
CA ALA A 168 -16.57 -10.15 -1.37
C ALA A 168 -16.41 -9.19 -0.18
N PRO A 169 -17.44 -8.39 0.14
CA PRO A 169 -17.47 -7.61 1.37
C PRO A 169 -17.27 -8.52 2.58
N ARG A 170 -16.58 -8.02 3.62
CA ARG A 170 -16.41 -8.75 4.90
C ARG A 170 -15.72 -10.11 4.76
N SER A 171 -14.87 -10.28 3.73
CA SER A 171 -14.08 -11.49 3.51
C SER A 171 -12.75 -11.53 4.26
N LEU A 172 -12.36 -10.46 4.96
CA LEU A 172 -11.05 -10.34 5.59
C LEU A 172 -10.89 -11.39 6.70
N CYS A 173 -9.87 -12.26 6.62
CA CYS A 173 -9.59 -13.35 7.56
C CYS A 173 -8.10 -13.42 7.90
N ALA A 174 -7.76 -14.08 9.01
CA ALA A 174 -6.37 -14.41 9.33
C ALA A 174 -5.84 -15.41 8.29
N ALA A 175 -4.56 -15.33 7.92
CA ALA A 175 -3.96 -16.18 6.90
C ALA A 175 -2.78 -17.00 7.44
N ARG A 176 -2.05 -17.66 6.54
CA ARG A 176 -1.01 -18.65 6.85
C ARG A 176 -0.12 -18.30 8.03
N ARG A 177 0.46 -17.08 8.05
CA ARG A 177 1.43 -16.70 9.09
C ARG A 177 0.83 -16.71 10.49
N TYR A 178 -0.42 -16.29 10.63
CA TYR A 178 -1.16 -16.33 11.90
C TYR A 178 -1.24 -17.76 12.43
N TYR A 179 -1.69 -18.72 11.61
CA TYR A 179 -1.81 -20.12 12.04
C TYR A 179 -0.45 -20.79 12.28
N SER A 180 0.54 -20.55 11.42
CA SER A 180 1.86 -21.14 11.59
C SER A 180 2.64 -20.58 12.78
N ALA A 181 2.32 -19.37 13.24
CA ALA A 181 3.02 -18.74 14.37
C ALA A 181 2.95 -19.59 15.64
N ALA A 182 1.83 -20.28 15.88
CA ALA A 182 1.65 -21.17 17.04
C ALA A 182 2.53 -22.44 16.99
N TYR A 183 2.93 -22.87 15.78
CA TYR A 183 3.65 -24.14 15.57
C TYR A 183 5.14 -23.95 15.26
N GLY A 184 5.56 -22.73 14.90
CA GLY A 184 6.95 -22.40 14.60
C GLY A 184 7.55 -23.35 13.56
N ASN A 185 8.71 -23.93 13.89
CA ASN A 185 9.46 -24.83 12.99
C ASN A 185 8.84 -26.22 12.79
N ARG A 186 7.73 -26.55 13.46
CA ARG A 186 7.01 -27.83 13.27
C ARG A 186 6.29 -27.90 11.92
N VAL A 187 5.99 -26.74 11.34
CA VAL A 187 5.36 -26.61 10.02
C VAL A 187 6.23 -25.79 9.08
N SER A 188 5.96 -25.88 7.78
CA SER A 188 6.67 -25.13 6.77
C SER A 188 6.40 -23.63 6.90
N LEU A 189 7.48 -22.85 6.92
CA LEU A 189 7.47 -21.38 6.94
C LEU A 189 7.70 -20.79 5.53
N ARG A 190 7.47 -21.59 4.48
CA ARG A 190 7.56 -21.11 3.09
C ARG A 190 6.55 -19.96 2.85
N PRO A 191 6.82 -19.06 1.89
CA PRO A 191 5.91 -17.97 1.55
C PRO A 191 4.49 -18.46 1.23
N VAL A 192 3.48 -17.66 1.58
CA VAL A 192 2.06 -18.02 1.44
C VAL A 192 1.68 -18.50 0.03
N ASN A 193 2.25 -17.90 -1.01
CA ASN A 193 2.00 -18.32 -2.38
C ASN A 193 2.60 -19.69 -2.71
N THR A 194 3.79 -20.00 -2.16
CA THR A 194 4.42 -21.32 -2.31
C THR A 194 3.57 -22.39 -1.63
N ILE A 195 3.10 -22.13 -0.41
CA ILE A 195 2.20 -23.02 0.32
C ILE A 195 0.91 -23.26 -0.49
N GLY A 196 0.28 -22.20 -0.99
CA GLY A 196 -0.93 -22.31 -1.79
C GLY A 196 -0.76 -23.12 -3.07
N THR A 197 0.38 -22.96 -3.76
CA THR A 197 0.74 -23.79 -4.92
C THR A 197 0.93 -25.26 -4.55
N LEU A 198 1.65 -25.55 -3.46
CA LEU A 198 1.85 -26.93 -2.98
C LEU A 198 0.52 -27.62 -2.63
N VAL A 199 -0.39 -26.89 -1.98
CA VAL A 199 -1.75 -27.39 -1.71
C VAL A 199 -2.47 -27.73 -3.01
N ALA A 200 -2.49 -26.80 -3.98
CA ALA A 200 -3.17 -27.04 -5.26
C ALA A 200 -2.57 -28.24 -6.03
N GLU A 201 -1.24 -28.38 -6.03
CA GLU A 201 -0.54 -29.49 -6.68
C GLU A 201 -0.86 -30.83 -6.05
N PHE A 202 -0.86 -30.89 -4.71
CA PHE A 202 -1.23 -32.11 -4.00
C PHE A 202 -2.68 -32.52 -4.27
N LEU A 203 -3.60 -31.57 -4.23
CA LEU A 203 -5.02 -31.84 -4.48
C LEU A 203 -5.26 -32.34 -5.91
N ASP A 204 -4.56 -31.76 -6.90
CA ASP A 204 -4.67 -32.17 -8.30
C ASP A 204 -4.02 -33.54 -8.56
N ALA A 205 -2.83 -33.78 -8.02
CA ALA A 205 -2.14 -35.07 -8.12
C ALA A 205 -2.95 -36.19 -7.47
N TYR A 206 -3.42 -35.99 -6.23
CA TYR A 206 -4.22 -36.96 -5.51
C TYR A 206 -5.52 -37.30 -6.25
N ARG A 207 -6.19 -36.28 -6.81
CA ARG A 207 -7.41 -36.50 -7.58
C ARG A 207 -7.14 -37.27 -8.88
N THR A 208 -6.05 -36.96 -9.56
CA THR A 208 -5.62 -37.67 -10.77
C THR A 208 -5.29 -39.13 -10.47
N GLU A 209 -4.60 -39.41 -9.37
CA GLU A 209 -4.17 -40.76 -8.98
C GLU A 209 -5.32 -41.62 -8.46
N HIS A 210 -6.20 -41.06 -7.61
CA HIS A 210 -7.22 -41.83 -6.91
C HIS A 210 -8.65 -41.64 -7.45
N GLY A 211 -8.84 -40.79 -8.46
CA GLY A 211 -10.15 -40.47 -9.04
C GLY A 211 -11.09 -39.68 -8.11
N ARG A 212 -10.61 -39.23 -6.95
CA ARG A 212 -11.42 -38.50 -5.94
C ARG A 212 -10.58 -37.51 -5.13
N PRO A 213 -11.17 -36.44 -4.56
CA PRO A 213 -10.46 -35.54 -3.66
C PRO A 213 -9.98 -36.24 -2.38
N PRO A 214 -8.85 -35.81 -1.78
CA PRO A 214 -8.39 -36.36 -0.51
C PRO A 214 -9.28 -35.92 0.65
N ARG A 215 -9.32 -36.72 1.72
CA ARG A 215 -9.87 -36.27 3.01
C ARG A 215 -8.93 -35.23 3.62
N TRP A 216 -9.45 -34.36 4.48
CA TRP A 216 -8.65 -33.40 5.24
C TRP A 216 -7.51 -34.03 6.05
N SER A 217 -7.73 -35.24 6.60
CA SER A 217 -6.69 -35.97 7.31
C SER A 217 -5.52 -36.33 6.40
N VAL A 218 -5.80 -36.81 5.19
CA VAL A 218 -4.78 -37.14 4.18
C VAL A 218 -4.01 -35.88 3.77
N LEU A 219 -4.72 -34.80 3.46
CA LEU A 219 -4.09 -33.52 3.14
C LEU A 219 -3.15 -33.02 4.27
N ALA A 220 -3.58 -33.12 5.53
CA ALA A 220 -2.77 -32.70 6.67
C ALA A 220 -1.53 -33.58 6.88
N HIS A 221 -1.71 -34.90 6.74
CA HIS A 221 -0.67 -35.87 7.07
C HIS A 221 0.33 -36.10 5.94
N ASP A 222 -0.05 -35.96 4.67
CA ASP A 222 0.81 -36.37 3.57
C ASP A 222 1.45 -35.18 2.85
N LEU A 223 0.83 -34.00 2.92
CA LEU A 223 1.38 -32.81 2.27
C LEU A 223 2.64 -32.31 2.99
N ARG A 224 3.73 -32.20 2.23
CA ARG A 224 5.04 -31.70 2.66
C ARG A 224 5.57 -30.62 1.73
N ASP A 225 6.45 -29.77 2.25
CA ASP A 225 7.29 -28.91 1.41
C ASP A 225 8.46 -29.68 0.78
N ASP A 226 9.22 -28.99 -0.05
CA ASP A 226 10.42 -29.50 -0.72
C ASP A 226 11.56 -29.92 0.22
N ARG A 227 11.44 -29.61 1.53
CA ARG A 227 12.37 -30.04 2.59
C ARG A 227 11.76 -31.11 3.49
N GLY A 228 10.64 -31.71 3.09
CA GLY A 228 9.96 -32.74 3.86
C GLY A 228 9.24 -32.22 5.11
N ARG A 229 9.07 -30.90 5.28
CA ARG A 229 8.36 -30.32 6.43
C ARG A 229 6.86 -30.32 6.20
N ARG A 230 6.09 -30.58 7.27
CA ARG A 230 4.63 -30.58 7.21
C ARG A 230 4.10 -29.22 6.82
N ILE A 231 3.09 -29.17 5.94
CA ILE A 231 2.38 -27.91 5.68
C ILE A 231 1.41 -27.61 6.82
N PHE A 232 0.68 -28.61 7.29
CA PHE A 232 -0.25 -28.50 8.42
C PHE A 232 0.30 -29.29 9.62
N ASN A 233 0.04 -28.83 10.83
CA ASN A 233 0.45 -29.56 12.03
C ASN A 233 -0.33 -30.88 12.15
N ASP A 234 -1.64 -30.78 11.98
CA ASP A 234 -2.63 -31.87 12.07
C ASP A 234 -3.89 -31.52 11.26
N THR A 235 -4.90 -32.39 11.32
CA THR A 235 -6.18 -32.21 10.63
C THR A 235 -6.96 -30.97 11.13
N ALA A 236 -6.88 -30.65 12.42
CA ALA A 236 -7.59 -29.50 13.00
C ALA A 236 -6.95 -28.18 12.52
N ASP A 237 -5.62 -28.12 12.43
CA ASP A 237 -4.90 -27.01 11.81
C ASP A 237 -5.24 -26.85 10.33
N ALA A 238 -5.27 -27.95 9.57
CA ALA A 238 -5.69 -27.90 8.16
C ALA A 238 -7.11 -27.35 7.99
N ARG A 239 -8.04 -27.76 8.86
CA ARG A 239 -9.41 -27.23 8.91
C ARG A 239 -9.45 -25.77 9.33
N ALA A 240 -8.69 -25.36 10.34
CA ALA A 240 -8.60 -23.97 10.76
C ALA A 240 -8.07 -23.06 9.63
N GLN A 241 -7.17 -23.60 8.79
CA GLN A 241 -6.61 -22.92 7.63
C GLN A 241 -7.48 -22.98 6.37
N GLN A 242 -8.59 -23.74 6.38
CA GLN A 242 -9.52 -23.83 5.24
C GLN A 242 -10.03 -22.46 4.80
N GLU A 243 -10.36 -21.59 5.76
CA GLU A 243 -10.95 -20.28 5.49
C GLU A 243 -10.03 -19.43 4.59
N TRP A 244 -8.80 -19.17 5.01
CA TRP A 244 -7.88 -18.34 4.24
C TRP A 244 -7.49 -18.97 2.90
N LEU A 245 -7.36 -20.30 2.85
CA LEU A 245 -7.05 -21.01 1.60
C LEU A 245 -8.21 -20.87 0.59
N THR A 246 -9.44 -20.85 1.08
CA THR A 246 -10.66 -20.65 0.27
C THR A 246 -10.79 -19.20 -0.17
N THR A 247 -10.67 -18.24 0.76
CA THR A 247 -10.68 -16.80 0.47
C THR A 247 -9.58 -16.41 -0.52
N ALA A 248 -8.36 -16.96 -0.38
CA ALA A 248 -7.27 -16.73 -1.33
C ALA A 248 -7.41 -17.57 -2.63
N GLN A 249 -8.46 -18.39 -2.74
CA GLN A 249 -8.81 -19.25 -3.88
C GLN A 249 -7.77 -20.33 -4.21
N TRP A 250 -6.92 -20.70 -3.26
CA TRP A 250 -5.96 -21.80 -3.41
C TRP A 250 -6.65 -23.16 -3.41
N LEU A 251 -7.66 -23.32 -2.55
CA LEU A 251 -8.58 -24.45 -2.57
C LEU A 251 -10.04 -23.98 -2.69
N ALA A 252 -10.91 -24.91 -3.03
CA ALA A 252 -12.35 -24.83 -2.79
C ALA A 252 -12.78 -26.09 -2.02
N VAL A 253 -14.03 -26.13 -1.58
CA VAL A 253 -14.58 -27.28 -0.85
C VAL A 253 -15.81 -27.78 -1.61
N GLU A 254 -15.77 -29.06 -2.00
CA GLU A 254 -16.85 -29.78 -2.69
C GLU A 254 -17.20 -30.99 -1.82
N ASP A 255 -18.47 -31.12 -1.41
CA ASP A 255 -18.94 -32.20 -0.52
C ASP A 255 -18.06 -32.39 0.74
N ASP A 256 -17.69 -31.27 1.38
CA ASP A 256 -16.78 -31.21 2.55
C ASP A 256 -15.33 -31.67 2.29
N LEU A 257 -14.95 -31.91 1.03
CA LEU A 257 -13.61 -32.29 0.63
C LEU A 257 -12.84 -31.16 -0.07
N PRO A 258 -11.54 -30.99 0.20
CA PRO A 258 -10.72 -29.97 -0.45
C PRO A 258 -10.43 -30.33 -1.91
N VAL A 259 -10.65 -29.36 -2.81
CA VAL A 259 -10.31 -29.44 -4.24
C VAL A 259 -9.50 -28.23 -4.67
N PRO A 260 -8.75 -28.28 -5.80
CA PRO A 260 -8.01 -27.11 -6.28
C PRO A 260 -8.93 -25.92 -6.57
N GLY A 261 -8.66 -24.77 -5.96
CA GLY A 261 -9.43 -23.54 -6.15
C GLY A 261 -9.08 -22.81 -7.46
N ALA A 262 -9.79 -21.74 -7.79
CA ALA A 262 -9.59 -21.00 -9.04
C ALA A 262 -8.17 -20.42 -9.20
N ARG A 263 -7.54 -19.95 -8.11
CA ARG A 263 -6.14 -19.52 -8.13
C ARG A 263 -5.18 -20.69 -8.21
N GLY A 264 -5.46 -21.78 -7.49
CA GLY A 264 -4.71 -23.03 -7.57
C GLY A 264 -4.65 -23.58 -9.00
N ARG A 265 -5.81 -23.75 -9.66
CA ARG A 265 -5.91 -24.19 -11.06
C ARG A 265 -5.13 -23.30 -12.03
N ARG A 266 -5.16 -21.98 -11.85
CA ARG A 266 -4.35 -21.04 -12.65
C ARG A 266 -2.85 -21.22 -12.43
N ALA A 267 -2.41 -21.50 -11.20
CA ALA A 267 -1.01 -21.76 -10.89
C ALA A 267 -0.51 -23.05 -11.56
N LEU A 268 -1.31 -24.12 -11.50
CA LEU A 268 -1.05 -25.40 -12.17
C LEU A 268 -0.93 -25.23 -13.69
N ALA A 269 -1.88 -24.54 -14.31
CA ALA A 269 -1.87 -24.28 -15.76
C ALA A 269 -0.62 -23.50 -16.20
N ARG A 270 -0.15 -22.52 -15.40
CA ARG A 270 1.08 -21.77 -15.69
C ARG A 270 2.32 -22.66 -15.61
N ARG A 271 2.38 -23.57 -14.63
CA ARG A 271 3.51 -24.48 -14.44
C ARG A 271 3.60 -25.51 -15.57
N ALA A 272 2.46 -26.08 -15.97
CA ALA A 272 2.39 -26.99 -17.12
C ALA A 272 2.87 -26.34 -18.43
N ARG A 273 2.55 -25.05 -18.65
CA ARG A 273 3.09 -24.29 -19.80
C ARG A 273 4.61 -24.11 -19.73
N LYS A 274 5.15 -23.81 -18.54
CA LYS A 274 6.60 -23.63 -18.36
C LYS A 274 7.39 -24.93 -18.55
N GLN A 275 6.80 -26.08 -18.30
CA GLN A 275 7.46 -27.38 -18.52
C GLN A 275 7.44 -27.86 -19.97
N ARG A 276 6.62 -27.25 -20.83
CA ARG A 276 6.51 -27.58 -22.26
C ARG A 276 7.41 -26.72 -23.16
N ASN A 277 7.95 -25.63 -22.62
CA ASN A 277 8.89 -24.73 -23.29
C ASN A 277 10.29 -24.95 -22.73
#